data_AF-A0A2G8JE39-F1
#
_entry.id   AF-A0A2G8JE39-F1
#
_cell.length_a   1.000
_cell.length_b   1.000
_cell.length_c   1.000
_cell.angle_alpha   90.00
_cell.angle_beta   90.00
_cell.angle_gamma   90.00
#
_symmetry.space_group_name_H-M   'P 1'
#
loop_
_entity.id
_entity.type
_entity.pdbx_description
1 polymer ?
#
loop_
_entity_poly.entity_id
_entity_poly.type
_entity_poly.pdbx_seq_one_letter_code
_entity_poly.pdbx_strand_id
1 'polypeptide(L)'
;MRRLANLFKHFRGELKLTNKEVPHATASASDMFKMYFQELEFSVIHITDSEGDNMKYGLKNELKYLIKKSAWILRSNFLILEEDESAKEIEQFLVVFDMRKHSLFSDAEYQLQRNRQIKHRKPVEQPLDSDIDRIKEYIHQEMSHLINEEDWTTNKYSQLRDLEISRLTLYNARRGGEPCRMTLDEWEDAAKDSWIQSSAAATVQDPLEIELLKTTKIAFQSGKGNNRLVSVLIPEDCIRGLELLADSKIRRFVE
;
A
#
# COMPACT_ATOMS: atom_id res chain seq x y z
N MET A 1 17.80 14.68 -1.23
CA MET A 1 18.98 15.58 -1.21
C MET A 1 18.62 17.06 -1.01
N ARG A 2 17.82 17.72 -1.86
CA ARG A 2 17.48 19.17 -1.71
C ARG A 2 16.99 19.57 -0.31
N ARG A 3 16.12 18.75 0.30
CA ARG A 3 15.57 19.02 1.64
C ARG A 3 16.59 18.92 2.77
N LEU A 4 17.53 17.96 2.67
CA LEU A 4 18.64 17.83 3.62
C LEU A 4 19.64 18.97 3.45
N ALA A 5 19.91 19.41 2.22
CA ALA A 5 20.74 20.59 1.97
C ALA A 5 20.11 21.86 2.55
N ASN A 6 18.79 22.01 2.44
CA ASN A 6 18.10 23.13 3.07
C ASN A 6 18.16 23.03 4.61
N LEU A 7 17.89 21.85 5.17
CA LEU A 7 18.03 21.62 6.62
C LEU A 7 19.45 21.95 7.10
N PHE A 8 20.47 21.53 6.37
CA PHE A 8 21.87 21.81 6.68
C PHE A 8 22.19 23.31 6.68
N LYS A 9 21.62 24.07 5.75
CA LYS A 9 21.78 25.53 5.71
C LYS A 9 21.30 26.19 7.00
N HIS A 10 20.14 25.77 7.51
CA HIS A 10 19.58 26.27 8.77
C HIS A 10 20.35 25.76 9.99
N PHE A 11 20.74 24.48 10.00
CA PHE A 11 21.59 23.88 11.02
C PHE A 11 22.92 24.63 11.20
N ARG A 12 23.56 25.00 10.09
CA ARG A 12 24.78 25.83 10.13
C ARG A 12 24.51 27.22 10.71
N GLY A 13 23.30 27.76 10.54
CA GLY A 13 22.86 28.99 11.20
C GLY A 13 22.76 28.82 12.71
N GLU A 14 22.10 27.75 13.16
CA GLU A 14 21.91 27.44 14.60
C GLU A 14 23.25 27.16 15.32
N LEU A 15 24.19 26.46 14.65
CA LEU A 15 25.55 26.27 15.17
C LEU A 15 26.31 27.58 15.39
N LYS A 16 26.06 28.62 14.57
CA LYS A 16 26.67 29.93 14.75
C LYS A 16 26.09 30.68 15.95
N LEU A 17 24.80 30.53 16.21
CA LEU A 17 24.11 31.22 17.30
C LEU A 17 24.49 30.67 18.68
N THR A 18 24.79 29.37 18.75
CA THR A 18 25.09 28.67 20.01
C THR A 18 26.55 28.75 20.46
N ASN A 19 27.43 29.40 19.67
CA ASN A 19 28.85 29.62 19.96
C ASN A 19 29.63 28.35 20.39
N LYS A 20 29.19 27.18 19.93
CA LYS A 20 29.92 25.92 20.12
C LYS A 20 31.13 25.92 19.18
N GLU A 21 32.30 25.52 19.68
CA GLU A 21 33.61 25.52 19.01
C GLU A 21 33.70 24.54 17.82
N VAL A 22 32.76 24.59 16.87
CA VAL A 22 32.94 24.00 15.56
C VAL A 22 33.54 25.10 14.69
N PRO A 23 34.71 24.91 14.06
CA PRO A 23 35.30 25.93 13.20
C PRO A 23 34.29 26.27 12.10
N HIS A 24 33.65 27.44 12.20
CA HIS A 24 32.48 27.85 11.42
C HIS A 24 32.67 27.84 9.88
N ALA A 25 33.92 27.67 9.43
CA ALA A 25 34.33 27.51 8.04
C ALA A 25 34.34 26.05 7.53
N THR A 26 34.20 25.04 8.40
CA THR A 26 34.45 23.62 8.05
C THR A 26 33.32 22.64 8.36
N ALA A 27 32.20 23.09 8.94
CA ALA A 27 31.06 22.23 9.21
C ALA A 27 30.56 21.55 7.92
N SER A 28 30.49 20.23 7.98
CA SER A 28 30.09 19.31 6.92
C SER A 28 28.64 18.86 7.11
N ALA A 29 28.00 18.38 6.05
CA ALA A 29 26.64 17.85 6.15
C ALA A 29 26.53 16.64 7.11
N SER A 30 27.62 15.90 7.31
CA SER A 30 27.71 14.80 8.28
C SER A 30 27.56 15.28 9.73
N ASP A 31 27.91 16.53 10.04
CA ASP A 31 27.86 17.04 11.41
C ASP A 31 26.42 17.18 11.94
N MET A 32 25.41 17.26 11.05
CA MET A 32 24.00 17.17 11.45
C MET A 32 23.65 15.86 12.16
N PHE A 33 24.43 14.80 11.92
CA PHE A 33 24.19 13.47 12.44
C PHE A 33 25.14 13.12 13.60
N LYS A 34 25.75 14.13 14.23
CA LYS A 34 26.62 14.02 15.41
C LYS A 34 25.91 14.61 16.65
N MET A 35 26.66 14.89 17.72
CA MET A 35 26.14 15.42 19.00
C MET A 35 25.66 16.89 18.97
N TYR A 36 24.92 17.29 17.93
CA TYR A 36 24.29 18.60 17.77
C TYR A 36 22.78 18.47 17.57
N PHE A 37 22.16 17.58 18.35
CA PHE A 37 20.74 17.25 18.18
C PHE A 37 19.82 18.45 18.43
N GLN A 38 20.16 19.32 19.38
CA GLN A 38 19.35 20.51 19.70
C GLN A 38 19.31 21.49 18.52
N GLU A 39 20.44 21.74 17.89
CA GLU A 39 20.55 22.60 16.72
C GLU A 39 19.82 22.01 15.52
N LEU A 40 19.88 20.69 15.35
CA LEU A 40 19.09 19.97 14.36
C LEU A 40 17.59 20.11 14.64
N GLU A 41 17.16 19.98 15.90
CA GLU A 41 15.78 20.12 16.34
C GLU A 41 15.23 21.52 16.04
N PHE A 42 15.96 22.58 16.42
CA PHE A 42 15.59 23.96 16.08
C PHE A 42 15.52 24.19 14.57
N SER A 43 16.46 23.62 13.81
CA SER A 43 16.47 23.73 12.36
C SER A 43 15.27 23.05 11.71
N VAL A 44 14.86 21.88 12.22
CA VAL A 44 13.65 21.18 11.77
C VAL A 44 12.42 22.03 12.04
N ILE A 45 12.29 22.58 13.25
CA ILE A 45 11.16 23.46 13.61
C ILE A 45 11.12 24.66 12.66
N HIS A 46 12.22 25.39 12.53
CA HIS A 46 12.31 26.58 11.69
C HIS A 46 11.90 26.36 10.23
N ILE A 47 12.34 25.26 9.59
CA ILE A 47 12.00 25.01 8.18
C ILE A 47 10.59 24.44 7.98
N THR A 48 10.00 23.92 9.06
CA THR A 48 8.66 23.31 9.02
C THR A 48 7.57 24.24 9.51
N ASP A 49 7.92 25.28 10.26
CA ASP A 49 7.01 26.37 10.55
C ASP A 49 6.74 27.17 9.27
N SER A 50 5.51 27.67 9.14
CA SER A 50 5.17 28.66 8.12
C SER A 50 4.58 29.90 8.78
N GLU A 51 4.58 31.01 8.05
CA GLU A 51 4.01 32.27 8.54
C GLU A 51 2.52 32.07 8.89
N GLY A 52 2.16 32.41 10.13
CA GLY A 52 0.82 32.26 10.67
C GLY A 52 0.46 30.81 11.02
N ASP A 53 0.92 30.32 12.17
CA ASP A 53 0.52 29.08 12.91
C ASP A 53 0.30 27.79 12.08
N ASN A 54 0.77 27.76 10.83
CA ASN A 54 0.49 26.70 9.87
C ASN A 54 1.73 25.84 9.67
N MET A 55 1.91 24.82 10.49
CA MET A 55 3.03 23.89 10.32
C MET A 55 2.93 23.11 9.00
N LYS A 56 4.04 23.01 8.26
CA LYS A 56 4.23 22.17 7.06
C LYS A 56 4.40 20.70 7.46
N TYR A 57 3.32 20.08 7.97
CA TYR A 57 3.30 18.71 8.48
C TYR A 57 3.84 17.66 7.50
N GLY A 58 3.59 17.81 6.19
CA GLY A 58 4.11 16.90 5.16
C GLY A 58 5.65 16.95 5.07
N LEU A 59 6.22 18.15 5.10
CA LEU A 59 7.67 18.36 5.12
C LEU A 59 8.27 17.82 6.41
N LYS A 60 7.68 18.14 7.57
CA LYS A 60 8.16 17.70 8.89
C LYS A 60 8.22 16.18 9.00
N ASN A 61 7.15 15.49 8.60
CA ASN A 61 7.12 14.03 8.59
C ASN A 61 8.12 13.44 7.57
N GLU A 62 8.33 14.05 6.40
CA GLU A 62 9.34 13.57 5.46
C GLU A 62 10.78 13.74 6.00
N LEU A 63 11.07 14.85 6.68
CA LEU A 63 12.37 15.08 7.31
C LEU A 63 12.71 14.00 8.33
N LYS A 64 11.73 13.54 9.13
CA LYS A 64 11.91 12.41 10.06
C LYS A 64 12.55 11.20 9.38
N TYR A 65 11.98 10.77 8.24
CA TYR A 65 12.46 9.61 7.50
C TYR A 65 13.78 9.90 6.77
N LEU A 66 13.94 11.10 6.21
CA LEU A 66 15.17 11.51 5.53
C LEU A 66 16.36 11.57 6.49
N ILE A 67 16.20 12.14 7.68
CA ILE A 67 17.25 12.22 8.70
C ILE A 67 17.66 10.81 9.13
N LYS A 68 16.69 9.96 9.52
CA LYS A 68 16.96 8.59 9.95
C LYS A 68 17.66 7.78 8.85
N LYS A 69 17.15 7.83 7.61
CA LYS A 69 17.75 7.10 6.48
C LYS A 69 19.17 7.58 6.17
N SER A 70 19.40 8.90 6.20
CA SER A 70 20.71 9.46 5.88
C SER A 70 21.75 9.12 6.95
N ALA A 71 21.37 9.12 8.23
CA ALA A 71 22.23 8.65 9.32
C ALA A 71 22.62 7.18 9.14
N TRP A 72 21.68 6.29 8.79
CA TRP A 72 22.01 4.89 8.51
C TRP A 72 22.97 4.70 7.34
N ILE A 73 22.76 5.45 6.24
CA ILE A 73 23.68 5.42 5.09
C ILE A 73 25.07 5.91 5.50
N LEU A 74 25.14 7.01 6.26
CA LEU A 74 26.41 7.57 6.72
C LEU A 74 27.17 6.61 7.65
N ARG A 75 26.47 5.99 8.61
CA ARG A 75 27.04 4.95 9.47
C ARG A 75 27.57 3.76 8.65
N SER A 76 26.79 3.30 7.67
CA SER A 76 27.20 2.20 6.79
C SER A 76 28.47 2.55 6.02
N ASN A 77 28.57 3.77 5.51
CA ASN A 77 29.77 4.22 4.78
C ASN A 77 31.00 4.27 5.70
N PHE A 78 30.86 4.78 6.93
CA PHE A 78 31.98 4.77 7.89
C PHE A 78 32.45 3.36 8.24
N LEU A 79 31.53 2.41 8.41
CA LEU A 79 31.91 1.01 8.64
C LEU A 79 32.63 0.38 7.44
N ILE A 80 32.20 0.69 6.20
CA ILE A 80 32.88 0.21 4.98
C ILE A 80 34.29 0.78 4.86
N LEU A 81 34.50 2.02 5.32
CA LEU A 81 35.79 2.70 5.31
C LEU A 81 36.64 2.38 6.55
N GLU A 82 36.20 1.46 7.42
CA GLU A 82 36.87 1.08 8.67
C GLU A 82 37.07 2.27 9.64
N GLU A 83 36.17 3.27 9.57
CA GLU A 83 36.12 4.43 10.47
C GLU A 83 35.17 4.16 11.65
N ASP A 84 35.54 3.23 12.53
CA ASP A 84 34.68 2.73 13.61
C ASP A 84 34.21 3.82 14.59
N GLU A 85 35.07 4.78 14.94
CA GLU A 85 34.71 5.88 15.84
C GLU A 85 33.66 6.81 15.22
N SER A 86 33.81 7.16 13.93
CA SER A 86 32.81 7.93 13.18
C SER A 86 31.49 7.16 13.10
N ALA A 87 31.52 5.85 12.84
CA ALA A 87 30.31 5.02 12.81
C ALA A 87 29.59 4.99 14.17
N LYS A 88 30.34 4.92 15.27
CA LYS A 88 29.84 4.93 16.64
C LYS A 88 29.20 6.26 17.03
N GLU A 89 29.75 7.39 16.59
CA GLU A 89 29.11 8.70 16.77
C GLU A 89 27.72 8.76 16.11
N ILE A 90 27.60 8.26 14.87
CA ILE A 90 26.31 8.22 14.17
C ILE A 90 25.34 7.27 14.85
N GLU A 91 25.83 6.16 15.42
CA GLU A 91 25.01 5.24 16.20
C GLU A 91 24.43 5.90 17.45
N GLN A 92 25.25 6.66 18.18
CA GLN A 92 24.78 7.44 19.33
C GLN A 92 23.72 8.47 18.91
N PHE A 93 23.93 9.17 17.80
CA PHE A 93 22.92 10.06 17.24
C PHE A 93 21.60 9.32 16.92
N LEU A 94 21.67 8.15 16.29
CA LEU A 94 20.49 7.35 15.96
C LEU A 94 19.69 6.94 17.21
N VAL A 95 20.38 6.57 18.29
CA VAL A 95 19.76 6.27 19.59
C VAL A 95 19.02 7.50 20.13
N VAL A 96 19.68 8.66 20.20
CA VAL A 96 19.07 9.91 20.66
C VAL A 96 17.89 10.32 19.78
N PHE A 97 18.04 10.20 18.45
CA PHE A 97 16.99 10.48 17.49
C PHE A 97 15.78 9.58 17.72
N ASP A 98 15.96 8.28 17.93
CA ASP A 98 14.84 7.37 18.18
C ASP A 98 14.13 7.65 19.50
N MET A 99 14.83 8.17 20.51
CA MET A 99 14.21 8.64 21.77
C MET A 99 13.42 9.94 21.59
N ARG A 100 13.93 10.90 20.80
CA ARG A 100 13.34 12.24 20.67
C ARG A 100 12.41 12.43 19.48
N LYS A 101 12.43 11.55 18.47
CA LYS A 101 11.60 11.71 17.27
C LYS A 101 10.10 11.81 17.58
N HIS A 102 9.64 11.13 18.63
CA HIS A 102 8.21 11.17 18.97
C HIS A 102 7.78 12.56 19.42
N SER A 103 8.54 13.21 20.31
CA SER A 103 8.22 14.58 20.74
C SER A 103 8.36 15.59 19.60
N LEU A 104 9.34 15.40 18.70
CA LEU A 104 9.58 16.33 17.62
C LEU A 104 8.59 16.21 16.45
N PHE A 105 8.10 15.00 16.12
CA PHE A 105 7.35 14.74 14.88
C PHE A 105 5.90 14.27 15.09
N SER A 106 5.43 14.04 16.32
CA SER A 106 4.08 13.50 16.58
C SER A 106 2.94 14.40 16.09
N ASP A 107 3.15 15.72 16.15
CA ASP A 107 2.18 16.71 15.68
C ASP A 107 1.92 16.59 14.17
N ALA A 108 2.98 16.42 13.38
CA ALA A 108 2.91 16.23 11.95
C ALA A 108 2.27 14.89 11.57
N GLU A 109 2.60 13.82 12.29
CA GLU A 109 1.98 12.50 12.10
C GLU A 109 0.47 12.55 12.36
N TYR A 110 0.08 13.18 13.47
CA TYR A 110 -1.33 13.34 13.84
C TYR A 110 -2.10 14.12 12.77
N GLN A 111 -1.60 15.27 12.32
CA GLN A 111 -2.28 16.08 11.30
C GLN A 111 -2.37 15.35 9.96
N LEU A 112 -1.32 14.63 9.54
CA LEU A 112 -1.36 13.81 8.33
C LEU A 112 -2.41 12.71 8.41
N GLN A 113 -2.47 12.00 9.54
CA GLN A 113 -3.46 10.95 9.74
C GLN A 113 -4.89 11.52 9.76
N ARG A 114 -5.09 12.65 10.46
CA ARG A 114 -6.37 13.35 10.51
C ARG A 114 -6.80 13.81 9.12
N ASN A 115 -5.92 14.45 8.34
CA ASN A 115 -6.23 14.91 6.98
C ASN A 115 -6.56 13.76 6.04
N ARG A 116 -5.82 12.64 6.14
CA ARG A 116 -6.15 11.40 5.42
C ARG A 116 -7.54 10.91 5.79
N GLN A 117 -7.86 10.82 7.08
CA GLN A 117 -9.18 10.38 7.52
C GLN A 117 -10.29 11.33 7.07
N ILE A 118 -10.10 12.64 7.17
CA ILE A 118 -11.08 13.64 6.71
C ILE A 118 -11.31 13.51 5.20
N LYS A 119 -10.24 13.35 4.40
CA LYS A 119 -10.37 13.20 2.95
C LYS A 119 -11.04 11.88 2.58
N HIS A 120 -10.57 10.76 3.13
CA HIS A 120 -11.08 9.42 2.80
C HIS A 120 -12.49 9.15 3.34
N ARG A 121 -12.96 9.91 4.34
CA ARG A 121 -14.34 9.80 4.86
C ARG A 121 -15.37 10.58 4.06
N LYS A 122 -14.96 11.50 3.18
CA LYS A 122 -15.90 12.27 2.37
C LYS A 122 -16.45 11.36 1.25
N PRO A 123 -17.78 11.22 1.11
CA PRO A 123 -18.40 10.44 0.01
C PRO A 123 -18.18 11.03 -1.39
N VAL A 124 -17.49 12.17 -1.49
CA VAL A 124 -17.41 13.02 -2.70
C VAL A 124 -16.71 12.34 -3.87
N GLU A 125 -15.96 11.26 -3.64
CA GLU A 125 -15.25 10.50 -4.69
C GLU A 125 -15.90 9.13 -4.98
N GLN A 126 -17.14 8.87 -4.53
CA GLN A 126 -17.83 7.64 -4.92
C GLN A 126 -18.34 7.73 -6.37
N PRO A 127 -18.19 6.66 -7.17
CA PRO A 127 -18.79 6.59 -8.50
C PRO A 127 -20.31 6.70 -8.41
N LEU A 128 -20.94 7.26 -9.44
CA LEU A 128 -22.39 7.27 -9.56
C LEU A 128 -22.90 5.84 -9.81
N ASP A 129 -24.08 5.52 -9.29
CA ASP A 129 -24.70 4.20 -9.51
C ASP A 129 -24.83 3.89 -11.01
N SER A 130 -25.18 4.89 -11.82
CA SER A 130 -25.26 4.76 -13.28
C SER A 130 -23.93 4.42 -13.94
N ASP A 131 -22.80 4.86 -13.40
CA ASP A 131 -21.49 4.51 -13.92
C ASP A 131 -21.11 3.08 -13.51
N ILE A 132 -21.48 2.65 -12.31
CA ILE A 132 -21.32 1.26 -11.87
C ILE A 132 -22.15 0.32 -12.74
N ASP A 133 -23.39 0.69 -13.05
CA ASP A 133 -24.27 -0.13 -13.90
C ASP A 133 -23.74 -0.24 -15.33
N ARG A 134 -23.23 0.85 -15.91
CA ARG A 134 -22.55 0.82 -17.22
C ARG A 134 -21.35 -0.12 -17.23
N ILE A 135 -20.53 -0.09 -16.19
CA ILE A 135 -19.35 -0.95 -16.08
C ILE A 135 -19.80 -2.42 -15.97
N LYS A 136 -20.79 -2.72 -15.13
CA LYS A 136 -21.33 -4.08 -14.99
C LYS A 136 -21.87 -4.61 -16.31
N GLU A 137 -22.65 -3.81 -17.02
CA GLU A 137 -23.24 -4.17 -18.32
C GLU A 137 -22.15 -4.44 -19.36
N TYR A 138 -21.17 -3.54 -19.47
CA TYR A 138 -20.04 -3.73 -20.38
C TYR A 138 -19.27 -5.02 -20.07
N ILE A 139 -18.94 -5.25 -18.81
CA ILE A 139 -18.23 -6.47 -18.38
C ILE A 139 -19.04 -7.72 -18.76
N HIS A 140 -20.33 -7.74 -18.46
CA HIS A 140 -21.20 -8.87 -18.74
C HIS A 140 -21.31 -9.16 -20.25
N GLN A 141 -21.48 -8.12 -21.07
CA GLN A 141 -21.56 -8.25 -22.53
C GLN A 141 -20.26 -8.78 -23.13
N GLU A 142 -19.11 -8.22 -22.75
CA GLU A 142 -17.80 -8.62 -23.29
C GLU A 142 -17.38 -10.01 -22.82
N MET A 143 -17.67 -10.38 -21.57
CA MET A 143 -17.46 -11.75 -21.08
C MET A 143 -18.28 -12.74 -21.89
N SER A 144 -19.57 -12.46 -22.08
CA SER A 144 -20.48 -13.30 -22.87
C SER A 144 -20.02 -13.44 -24.32
N HIS A 145 -19.46 -12.38 -24.91
CA HIS A 145 -18.87 -12.44 -26.24
C HIS A 145 -17.63 -13.36 -26.27
N LEU A 146 -16.65 -13.14 -25.40
CA LEU A 146 -15.39 -13.89 -25.39
C LEU A 146 -15.55 -15.37 -25.05
N ILE A 147 -16.51 -15.72 -24.20
CA ILE A 147 -16.75 -17.11 -23.79
C ILE A 147 -17.20 -17.99 -24.97
N ASN A 148 -17.80 -17.40 -26.00
CA ASN A 148 -18.30 -18.10 -27.19
C ASN A 148 -17.30 -18.14 -28.35
N GLU A 149 -16.10 -17.58 -28.17
CA GLU A 149 -15.04 -17.58 -29.19
C GLU A 149 -14.29 -18.92 -29.24
N GLU A 150 -13.92 -19.37 -30.45
CA GLU A 150 -13.19 -20.62 -30.66
C GLU A 150 -11.69 -20.40 -30.91
N ASP A 151 -11.31 -19.27 -31.50
CA ASP A 151 -9.93 -18.90 -31.82
C ASP A 151 -9.28 -18.09 -30.68
N TRP A 152 -8.74 -18.83 -29.71
CA TRP A 152 -8.06 -18.24 -28.55
C TRP A 152 -6.71 -17.64 -28.92
N THR A 153 -6.48 -16.42 -28.43
CA THR A 153 -5.20 -15.70 -28.53
C THR A 153 -4.79 -15.18 -27.17
N THR A 154 -3.51 -14.83 -27.02
CA THR A 154 -2.97 -14.22 -25.79
C THR A 154 -3.73 -12.96 -25.38
N ASN A 155 -4.18 -12.17 -26.35
CA ASN A 155 -4.97 -10.95 -26.10
C ASN A 155 -6.37 -11.28 -25.58
N LYS A 156 -7.10 -12.21 -26.23
CA LYS A 156 -8.43 -12.63 -25.79
C LYS A 156 -8.38 -13.26 -24.40
N TYR A 157 -7.37 -14.07 -24.12
CA TYR A 157 -7.14 -14.64 -22.78
C TYR A 157 -6.93 -13.55 -21.73
N SER A 158 -6.04 -12.59 -22.01
CA SER A 158 -5.75 -11.49 -21.08
C SER A 158 -6.99 -10.62 -20.85
N GLN A 159 -7.76 -10.35 -21.90
CA GLN A 159 -9.01 -9.60 -21.83
C GLN A 159 -10.06 -10.32 -20.98
N LEU A 160 -10.30 -11.61 -21.20
CA LEU A 160 -11.22 -12.39 -20.38
C LEU A 160 -10.79 -12.39 -18.91
N ARG A 161 -9.50 -12.62 -18.64
CA ARG A 161 -8.96 -12.59 -17.27
C ARG A 161 -9.20 -11.25 -16.59
N ASP A 162 -8.95 -10.15 -17.28
CA ASP A 162 -9.11 -8.80 -16.72
C ASP A 162 -10.59 -8.47 -16.48
N LEU A 163 -11.50 -8.94 -17.33
CA LEU A 163 -12.95 -8.83 -17.15
C LEU A 163 -13.44 -9.66 -15.94
N GLU A 164 -13.02 -10.91 -15.83
CA GLU A 164 -13.32 -11.81 -14.70
C GLU A 164 -12.87 -11.21 -13.37
N ILE A 165 -11.63 -10.74 -13.29
CA ILE A 165 -11.11 -10.08 -12.08
C ILE A 165 -11.93 -8.83 -11.75
N SER A 166 -12.28 -8.03 -12.76
CA SER A 166 -13.09 -6.82 -12.57
C SER A 166 -14.48 -7.17 -12.03
N ARG A 167 -15.12 -8.20 -12.59
CA ARG A 167 -16.44 -8.69 -12.18
C ARG A 167 -16.43 -9.17 -10.73
N LEU A 168 -15.48 -10.05 -10.39
CA LEU A 168 -15.31 -10.59 -9.04
C LEU A 168 -15.00 -9.49 -8.01
N THR A 169 -14.19 -8.50 -8.40
CA THR A 169 -13.83 -7.37 -7.53
C THR A 169 -15.06 -6.53 -7.19
N LEU A 170 -15.86 -6.18 -8.20
CA LEU A 170 -17.09 -5.41 -8.02
C LEU A 170 -18.13 -6.19 -7.23
N TYR A 171 -18.31 -7.48 -7.53
CA TYR A 171 -19.30 -8.33 -6.87
C TYR A 171 -18.99 -8.51 -5.37
N ASN A 172 -17.73 -8.68 -5.01
CA ASN A 172 -17.32 -8.91 -3.62
C ASN A 172 -16.98 -7.64 -2.84
N ALA A 173 -17.03 -6.46 -3.48
CA ALA A 173 -16.55 -5.19 -2.93
C ALA A 173 -15.13 -5.29 -2.33
N ARG A 174 -14.24 -6.03 -3.02
CA ARG A 174 -12.86 -6.29 -2.57
C ARG A 174 -11.86 -5.39 -3.27
N ARG A 175 -10.61 -5.45 -2.83
CA ARG A 175 -9.49 -4.84 -3.58
C ARG A 175 -9.19 -5.73 -4.78
N GLY A 176 -8.94 -5.13 -5.95
CA GLY A 176 -8.67 -5.90 -7.18
C GLY A 176 -7.51 -6.90 -7.07
N GLY A 177 -6.54 -6.62 -6.19
CA GLY A 177 -5.44 -7.55 -5.90
C GLY A 177 -5.84 -8.84 -5.18
N GLU A 178 -7.05 -8.94 -4.64
CA GLU A 178 -7.52 -10.16 -3.96
C GLU A 178 -7.99 -11.20 -5.00
N PRO A 179 -9.06 -10.96 -5.81
CA PRO A 179 -9.51 -11.94 -6.81
C PRO A 179 -8.44 -12.41 -7.78
N CYS A 180 -7.49 -11.54 -8.17
CA CYS A 180 -6.42 -11.89 -9.12
C CYS A 180 -5.39 -12.92 -8.62
N ARG A 181 -5.40 -13.24 -7.32
CA ARG A 181 -4.48 -14.21 -6.71
C ARG A 181 -5.10 -15.60 -6.55
N MET A 182 -6.32 -15.82 -7.06
CA MET A 182 -6.94 -17.14 -7.06
C MET A 182 -6.04 -18.14 -7.76
N THR A 183 -5.69 -19.21 -7.05
CA THR A 183 -4.96 -20.34 -7.62
C THR A 183 -5.93 -21.30 -8.30
N LEU A 184 -5.39 -22.20 -9.13
CA LEU A 184 -6.19 -23.25 -9.77
C LEU A 184 -6.78 -24.20 -8.73
N ASP A 185 -6.01 -24.56 -7.70
CA ASP A 185 -6.48 -25.44 -6.63
C ASP A 185 -7.67 -24.82 -5.89
N GLU A 186 -7.58 -23.53 -5.54
CA GLU A 186 -8.69 -22.79 -4.90
C GLU A 186 -9.93 -22.72 -5.81
N TRP A 187 -9.74 -22.54 -7.13
CA TRP A 187 -10.83 -22.57 -8.11
C TRP A 187 -11.44 -23.97 -8.25
N GLU A 188 -10.63 -25.02 -8.32
CA GLU A 188 -11.09 -26.40 -8.43
C GLU A 188 -11.90 -26.82 -7.20
N ASP A 189 -11.47 -26.43 -6.01
CA ASP A 189 -12.21 -26.67 -4.77
C ASP A 189 -13.56 -25.96 -4.80
N ALA A 190 -13.60 -24.71 -5.28
CA ALA A 190 -14.83 -23.94 -5.45
C ALA A 190 -15.77 -24.57 -6.49
N ALA A 191 -15.26 -24.98 -7.64
CA ALA A 191 -16.02 -25.61 -8.72
C ALA A 191 -16.69 -26.92 -8.26
N LYS A 192 -16.04 -27.66 -7.35
CA LYS A 192 -16.55 -28.90 -6.74
C LYS A 192 -17.49 -28.66 -5.53
N ASP A 193 -17.84 -27.41 -5.23
CA ASP A 193 -18.62 -27.03 -4.04
C ASP A 193 -18.01 -27.50 -2.71
N SER A 194 -16.68 -27.62 -2.64
CA SER A 194 -15.98 -28.22 -1.49
C SER A 194 -16.21 -27.47 -0.17
N TRP A 195 -16.64 -26.22 -0.26
CA TRP A 195 -16.88 -25.34 0.88
C TRP A 195 -18.34 -25.24 1.31
N ILE A 196 -19.26 -25.88 0.58
CA ILE A 196 -20.69 -25.87 0.89
C ILE A 196 -21.08 -27.24 1.45
N GLN A 197 -21.42 -27.28 2.75
CA GLN A 197 -21.90 -28.51 3.38
C GLN A 197 -23.33 -28.80 2.92
N SER A 198 -23.52 -29.87 2.15
CA SER A 198 -24.83 -30.23 1.57
C SER A 198 -25.92 -30.42 2.62
N SER A 199 -25.59 -30.96 3.80
CA SER A 199 -26.55 -31.14 4.89
C SER A 199 -27.02 -29.81 5.50
N ALA A 200 -26.15 -28.82 5.59
CA ALA A 200 -26.50 -27.49 6.07
C ALA A 200 -27.30 -26.72 5.01
N ALA A 201 -26.86 -26.77 3.75
CA ALA A 201 -27.54 -26.14 2.61
C ALA A 201 -29.00 -26.64 2.46
N ALA A 202 -29.25 -27.93 2.72
CA ALA A 202 -30.59 -28.52 2.64
C ALA A 202 -31.57 -28.00 3.72
N THR A 203 -31.07 -27.36 4.78
CA THR A 203 -31.90 -26.81 5.87
C THR A 203 -32.30 -25.36 5.66
N VAL A 204 -31.72 -24.70 4.65
CA VAL A 204 -32.04 -23.30 4.32
C VAL A 204 -33.45 -23.21 3.75
N GLN A 205 -34.26 -22.32 4.31
CA GLN A 205 -35.66 -22.12 3.92
C GLN A 205 -35.89 -20.79 3.18
N ASP A 206 -34.98 -19.84 3.32
CA ASP A 206 -35.10 -18.55 2.66
C ASP A 206 -34.91 -18.71 1.14
N PRO A 207 -35.88 -18.28 0.31
CA PRO A 207 -35.80 -18.47 -1.14
C PRO A 207 -34.61 -17.78 -1.81
N LEU A 208 -34.17 -16.63 -1.28
CA LEU A 208 -33.05 -15.88 -1.83
C LEU A 208 -31.73 -16.59 -1.50
N GLU A 209 -31.56 -17.06 -0.27
CA GLU A 209 -30.38 -17.86 0.10
C GLU A 209 -30.31 -19.18 -0.67
N ILE A 210 -31.44 -19.84 -0.90
CA ILE A 210 -31.52 -21.05 -1.75
C ILE A 210 -31.04 -20.74 -3.17
N GLU A 211 -31.44 -19.60 -3.73
CA GLU A 211 -31.03 -19.19 -5.07
C GLU A 211 -29.53 -18.86 -5.13
N LEU A 212 -29.01 -18.14 -4.13
CA LEU A 212 -27.58 -17.86 -4.02
C LEU A 212 -26.74 -19.14 -3.92
N LEU A 213 -27.19 -20.14 -3.15
CA LEU A 213 -26.51 -21.43 -3.04
C LEU A 213 -26.46 -22.20 -4.36
N LYS A 214 -27.40 -21.97 -5.27
CA LYS A 214 -27.42 -22.61 -6.60
C LYS A 214 -26.55 -21.87 -7.63
N THR A 215 -26.54 -20.54 -7.54
CA THR A 215 -25.98 -19.65 -8.57
C THR A 215 -24.59 -19.12 -8.21
N THR A 216 -24.09 -19.38 -7.01
CA THR A 216 -22.83 -18.82 -6.52
C THR A 216 -21.89 -19.91 -6.03
N LYS A 217 -20.64 -19.89 -6.50
CA LYS A 217 -19.54 -20.71 -5.95
C LYS A 217 -18.76 -19.90 -4.91
N ILE A 218 -18.08 -20.59 -4.00
CA ILE A 218 -17.29 -19.94 -2.94
C ILE A 218 -15.86 -20.42 -3.05
N ALA A 219 -14.91 -19.49 -3.11
CA ALA A 219 -13.48 -19.76 -2.96
C ALA A 219 -12.93 -19.04 -1.71
N PHE A 220 -11.78 -19.47 -1.22
CA PHE A 220 -11.07 -18.81 -0.12
C PHE A 220 -9.67 -18.41 -0.57
N GLN A 221 -9.28 -17.17 -0.28
CA GLN A 221 -8.00 -16.60 -0.68
C GLN A 221 -7.25 -15.99 0.50
N SER A 222 -5.92 -15.91 0.41
CA SER A 222 -5.09 -15.25 1.42
C SER A 222 -5.29 -13.73 1.43
N GLY A 223 -5.79 -13.20 2.56
CA GLY A 223 -5.95 -11.77 2.81
C GLY A 223 -4.66 -11.05 3.23
N LYS A 224 -4.77 -9.75 3.54
CA LYS A 224 -3.65 -8.95 4.05
C LYS A 224 -3.37 -9.24 5.53
N GLY A 225 -2.16 -9.71 5.84
CA GLY A 225 -1.69 -10.04 7.20
C GLY A 225 -1.87 -11.52 7.54
N ASN A 226 -0.98 -12.07 8.37
CA ASN A 226 -0.82 -13.48 8.73
C ASN A 226 -2.04 -14.39 8.46
N ASN A 227 -1.97 -15.19 7.37
CA ASN A 227 -2.76 -16.38 7.07
C ASN A 227 -4.29 -16.31 7.28
N ARG A 228 -4.92 -15.13 7.22
CA ARG A 228 -6.39 -15.06 7.24
C ARG A 228 -6.95 -15.29 5.85
N LEU A 229 -7.67 -16.40 5.69
CA LEU A 229 -8.45 -16.66 4.50
C LEU A 229 -9.67 -15.73 4.45
N VAL A 230 -10.00 -15.29 3.24
CA VAL A 230 -11.12 -14.41 2.93
C VAL A 230 -11.95 -15.10 1.86
N SER A 231 -13.26 -15.16 2.06
CA SER A 231 -14.18 -15.73 1.07
C SER A 231 -14.34 -14.79 -0.14
N VAL A 232 -14.37 -15.41 -1.31
CA VAL A 232 -14.73 -14.79 -2.59
C VAL A 232 -15.94 -15.55 -3.13
N LEU A 233 -17.03 -14.82 -3.31
CA LEU A 233 -18.23 -15.29 -3.98
C LEU A 233 -18.04 -15.16 -5.48
N ILE A 234 -18.26 -16.26 -6.19
CA ILE A 234 -18.11 -16.35 -7.64
C ILE A 234 -19.52 -16.47 -8.22
N PRO A 235 -20.08 -15.39 -8.80
CA PRO A 235 -21.42 -15.44 -9.40
C PRO A 235 -21.44 -16.30 -10.66
N GLU A 236 -22.62 -16.79 -11.01
CA GLU A 236 -22.85 -17.71 -12.13
C GLU A 236 -22.24 -17.23 -13.46
N ASP A 237 -22.32 -15.93 -13.73
CA ASP A 237 -21.80 -15.30 -14.95
C ASP A 237 -20.27 -15.38 -15.09
N CYS A 238 -19.54 -15.63 -14.00
CA CYS A 238 -18.09 -15.81 -13.99
C CYS A 238 -17.63 -17.27 -14.15
N ILE A 239 -18.53 -18.25 -13.91
CA ILE A 239 -18.14 -19.66 -13.82
C ILE A 239 -17.51 -20.12 -15.14
N ARG A 240 -18.17 -19.83 -16.26
CA ARG A 240 -17.73 -20.30 -17.57
C ARG A 240 -16.42 -19.66 -18.03
N GLY A 241 -16.21 -18.38 -17.76
CA GLY A 241 -14.95 -17.74 -18.11
C GLY A 241 -13.80 -18.23 -17.23
N LEU A 242 -14.03 -18.48 -15.93
CA LEU A 242 -13.05 -19.12 -15.06
C LEU A 242 -12.70 -20.55 -15.49
N GLU A 243 -13.66 -21.35 -15.97
CA GLU A 243 -13.38 -22.66 -16.58
C GLU A 243 -12.43 -22.55 -17.77
N LEU A 244 -12.67 -21.60 -18.67
CA LEU A 244 -11.84 -21.37 -19.85
C LEU A 244 -10.43 -20.89 -19.47
N LEU A 245 -10.34 -19.99 -18.48
CA LEU A 245 -9.05 -19.51 -17.96
C LEU A 245 -8.26 -20.62 -17.26
N ALA A 246 -8.94 -21.59 -16.64
CA ALA A 246 -8.31 -22.75 -16.01
C ALA A 246 -7.91 -23.84 -17.02
N ASP A 247 -8.50 -23.88 -18.22
CA ASP A 247 -8.22 -24.90 -19.23
C ASP A 247 -6.75 -24.86 -19.69
N SER A 248 -6.05 -25.96 -19.43
CA SER A 248 -4.66 -26.17 -19.83
C SER A 248 -4.40 -25.95 -21.33
N LYS A 249 -5.36 -26.25 -22.22
CA LYS A 249 -5.22 -26.03 -23.67
C LYS A 249 -5.22 -24.55 -24.02
N ILE A 250 -6.10 -23.79 -23.38
CA ILE A 250 -6.21 -22.34 -23.58
C ILE A 250 -4.99 -21.63 -22.99
N ARG A 251 -4.55 -22.06 -21.80
CA ARG A 251 -3.37 -21.48 -21.13
C ARG A 251 -2.06 -21.66 -21.89
N ARG A 252 -1.90 -22.75 -22.64
CA ARG A 252 -0.70 -23.01 -23.47
C ARG A 252 -0.44 -21.96 -24.55
N PHE A 253 -1.44 -21.16 -24.94
CA PHE A 253 -1.24 -20.06 -25.90
C PHE A 253 -0.65 -18.79 -25.26
N VAL A 254 -0.38 -18.81 -23.95
CA VAL A 254 0.00 -17.64 -23.15
C VAL A 254 1.31 -17.84 -22.39
N GLU A 255 1.77 -19.09 -22.25
CA GLU A 255 3.11 -19.46 -21.74
C GLU A 255 4.18 -19.35 -22.82
#